data_AF-A0A9J6QF07-F1
#
_entry.id   AF-A0A9J6QF07-F1
#
_cell.length_a   1.000
_cell.length_b   1.000
_cell.length_c   1.000
_cell.angle_alpha   90.00
_cell.angle_beta   90.00
_cell.angle_gamma   90.00
#
_symmetry.space_group_name_H-M   'P 1'
#
loop_
_entity.id
_entity.type
_entity.pdbx_description
1 polymer ?
#
loop_
_entity_poly.entity_id
_entity_poly.type
_entity_poly.pdbx_seq_one_letter_code
_entity_poly.pdbx_strand_id
1 'polypeptide(L)'
;MSDSDHLIKIIANMAIFLEFTDEDLLCPDAAVEMMESIAAGLQPLTDVGKARVIESFAEIAKSYRPDEADFVKTLPDTPGLR
;
A
#
# COMPACT_ATOMS: atom_id res chain seq x y z
N MET A 1 -1.02 -4.35 17.44
CA MET A 1 -0.49 -3.44 16.39
C MET A 1 0.64 -2.64 16.99
N SER A 2 1.80 -2.70 16.37
CA SER A 2 2.94 -1.84 16.64
C SER A 2 2.75 -0.45 15.99
N ASP A 3 3.60 0.52 16.32
CA ASP A 3 3.63 1.83 15.65
C ASP A 3 3.93 1.69 14.15
N SER A 4 4.73 0.71 13.77
CA SER A 4 5.00 0.36 12.37
C SER A 4 3.73 -0.11 11.65
N ASP A 5 2.90 -0.95 12.29
CA ASP A 5 1.64 -1.42 11.68
C ASP A 5 0.65 -0.27 11.48
N HIS A 6 0.66 0.75 12.35
CA HIS A 6 -0.15 1.95 12.16
C HIS A 6 0.29 2.75 10.93
N LEU A 7 1.60 2.91 10.71
CA LEU A 7 2.12 3.57 9.51
C LEU A 7 1.76 2.80 8.24
N ILE A 8 1.92 1.47 8.24
CA ILE A 8 1.54 0.63 7.10
C ILE A 8 0.04 0.68 6.84
N LYS A 9 -0.78 0.76 7.89
CA LYS A 9 -2.23 0.95 7.75
C LYS A 9 -2.59 2.29 7.09
N ILE A 10 -1.90 3.37 7.45
CA ILE A 10 -2.10 4.69 6.80
C ILE A 10 -1.73 4.62 5.32
N ILE A 11 -0.61 3.96 4.99
CA ILE A 11 -0.17 3.76 3.60
C ILE A 11 -1.19 2.93 2.82
N ALA A 12 -1.69 1.82 3.39
CA ALA A 12 -2.72 0.99 2.77
C ALA A 12 -4.02 1.77 2.55
N ASN A 13 -4.46 2.58 3.52
CA ASN A 13 -5.64 3.42 3.35
C ASN A 13 -5.46 4.43 2.21
N MET A 14 -4.28 5.04 2.10
CA MET A 14 -3.98 5.95 0.99
C MET A 14 -4.01 5.20 -0.34
N ALA A 15 -3.36 4.04 -0.44
CA ALA A 15 -3.35 3.25 -1.66
C ALA A 15 -4.76 2.80 -2.08
N ILE A 16 -5.59 2.36 -1.13
CA ILE A 16 -7.00 2.04 -1.37
C ILE A 16 -7.75 3.27 -1.89
N PHE A 17 -7.54 4.43 -1.27
CA PHE A 17 -8.17 5.67 -1.74
C PHE A 17 -7.77 5.99 -3.19
N LEU A 18 -6.49 5.84 -3.55
CA LEU A 18 -6.01 6.12 -4.91
C LEU A 18 -6.57 5.13 -5.94
N GLU A 19 -6.71 3.85 -5.59
CA GLU A 19 -7.20 2.79 -6.49
C GLU A 19 -8.72 2.77 -6.63
N PHE A 20 -9.45 2.97 -5.54
CA PHE A 20 -10.91 2.76 -5.49
C PHE A 20 -11.73 4.06 -5.58
N THR A 21 -11.07 5.22 -5.67
CA THR A 21 -11.78 6.47 -5.96
C THR A 21 -12.12 6.55 -7.44
N ASP A 22 -13.36 6.90 -7.73
CA ASP A 22 -13.87 7.06 -9.08
C ASP A 22 -13.06 8.08 -9.89
N GLU A 23 -12.85 7.81 -11.18
CA GLU A 23 -12.08 8.66 -12.10
C GLU A 23 -12.71 10.05 -12.30
N ASP A 24 -14.02 10.19 -12.05
CA ASP A 24 -14.71 11.49 -12.05
C ASP A 24 -14.33 12.37 -10.84
N LEU A 25 -13.78 11.76 -9.78
CA LEU A 25 -13.41 12.44 -8.52
C LEU A 25 -11.89 12.59 -8.35
N LEU A 26 -11.11 11.65 -8.88
CA LEU A 26 -9.66 11.65 -8.82
C LEU A 26 -9.09 11.34 -10.21
N CYS A 27 -8.21 12.23 -10.69
CA CYS A 27 -7.51 12.01 -11.95
C CYS A 27 -6.68 10.71 -11.87
N PRO A 28 -6.94 9.71 -12.75
CA PRO A 28 -6.23 8.44 -12.71
C PRO A 28 -4.71 8.60 -12.83
N ASP A 29 -4.25 9.51 -13.68
CA ASP A 29 -2.81 9.78 -13.85
C ASP A 29 -2.18 10.28 -12.54
N ALA A 30 -2.85 11.20 -11.84
CA ALA A 30 -2.37 11.70 -10.55
C ALA A 30 -2.41 10.63 -9.46
N ALA A 31 -3.38 9.70 -9.53
CA ALA A 31 -3.46 8.56 -8.61
C ALA A 31 -2.26 7.61 -8.79
N VAL A 32 -1.93 7.30 -10.05
CA VAL A 32 -0.77 6.47 -10.41
C VAL A 32 0.54 7.14 -9.97
N GLU A 33 0.74 8.44 -10.28
CA GLU A 33 1.94 9.18 -9.87
C GLU A 33 2.15 9.14 -8.34
N MET A 34 1.06 9.29 -7.56
CA MET A 34 1.14 9.19 -6.11
C MET A 34 1.46 7.76 -5.65
N MET A 35 0.89 6.74 -6.29
CA MET A 35 1.18 5.34 -5.98
C MET A 35 2.65 4.99 -6.25
N GLU A 36 3.22 5.51 -7.34
CA GLU A 36 4.65 5.42 -7.65
C GLU A 36 5.51 6.15 -6.61
N SER A 37 5.08 7.32 -6.15
CA SER A 37 5.76 8.06 -5.07
C SER A 37 5.81 7.27 -3.76
N ILE A 38 4.72 6.61 -3.38
CA ILE A 38 4.66 5.71 -2.23
C ILE A 38 5.63 4.54 -2.41
N ALA A 39 5.62 3.89 -3.58
CA ALA A 39 6.54 2.79 -3.88
C ALA A 39 8.01 3.22 -3.80
N ALA A 40 8.35 4.39 -4.37
CA ALA A 40 9.68 4.97 -4.32
C ALA A 40 10.13 5.31 -2.89
N GLY A 41 9.20 5.75 -2.03
CA GLY A 41 9.48 5.99 -0.61
C GLY A 41 9.77 4.71 0.19
N LEU A 42 9.24 3.57 -0.25
CA LEU A 42 9.43 2.27 0.39
C LEU A 42 10.66 1.50 -0.15
N GLN A 43 11.13 1.81 -1.36
CA GLN A 43 12.32 1.18 -1.96
C GLN A 43 13.60 1.21 -1.11
N PRO A 44 13.94 2.29 -0.37
CA PRO A 44 15.18 2.38 0.42
C PRO A 44 15.20 1.47 1.66
N LEU A 45 14.11 0.78 1.97
CA LEU A 45 14.06 -0.14 3.10
C LEU A 45 15.05 -1.30 2.90
N THR A 46 15.70 -1.71 4.00
CA THR A 46 16.52 -2.94 4.01
C THR A 46 15.66 -4.18 3.77
N ASP A 47 16.26 -5.29 3.37
CA ASP A 47 15.53 -6.55 3.15
C ASP A 47 14.71 -7.00 4.37
N VAL A 48 15.26 -6.78 5.58
CA VAL A 48 14.55 -7.04 6.85
C VAL A 48 13.36 -6.07 7.03
N GLY A 49 13.53 -4.82 6.63
CA GLY A 49 12.46 -3.83 6.60
C GLY A 49 11.36 -4.19 5.60
N LYS A 50 11.72 -4.60 4.39
CA LYS A 50 10.78 -5.03 3.34
C LYS A 50 9.97 -6.25 3.79
N ALA A 51 10.62 -7.26 4.38
CA ALA A 51 9.93 -8.43 4.93
C ALA A 51 8.90 -8.06 5.99
N ARG A 52 9.25 -7.15 6.90
CA ARG A 52 8.31 -6.63 7.91
C ARG A 52 7.13 -5.88 7.29
N VAL A 53 7.39 -5.05 6.28
CA VAL A 53 6.33 -4.31 5.58
C VAL A 53 5.36 -5.27 4.87
N ILE A 54 5.88 -6.31 4.21
CA ILE A 54 5.06 -7.37 3.59
C ILE A 54 4.18 -8.07 4.63
N GLU A 55 4.75 -8.47 5.76
CA GLU A 55 3.99 -9.11 6.85
C GLU A 55 2.91 -8.17 7.41
N SER A 56 3.24 -6.89 7.64
CA SER A 56 2.29 -5.89 8.11
C SER A 56 1.14 -5.70 7.11
N PHE A 57 1.41 -5.62 5.80
CA PHE A 57 0.37 -5.54 4.76
C PHE A 57 -0.57 -6.75 4.79
N ALA A 58 -0.02 -7.97 4.90
CA ALA A 58 -0.81 -9.19 5.00
C ALA A 58 -1.69 -9.24 6.26
N GLU A 59 -1.19 -8.71 7.38
CA GLU A 59 -1.95 -8.65 8.63
C GLU A 59 -3.09 -7.62 8.57
N ILE A 60 -2.82 -6.41 8.10
CA ILE A 60 -3.85 -5.36 8.01
C ILE A 60 -4.88 -5.64 6.92
N ALA A 61 -4.50 -6.38 5.85
CA ALA A 61 -5.40 -6.78 4.77
C ALA A 61 -6.69 -7.45 5.30
N LYS A 62 -6.57 -8.20 6.40
CA LYS A 62 -7.68 -8.89 7.07
C LYS A 62 -8.75 -7.94 7.64
N SER A 63 -8.44 -6.66 7.77
CA SER A 63 -9.35 -5.63 8.31
C SER A 63 -10.13 -4.86 7.24
N TYR A 64 -9.85 -5.11 5.96
CA TYR A 64 -10.51 -4.45 4.84
C TYR A 64 -11.58 -5.33 4.19
N ARG A 65 -12.37 -4.75 3.30
CA ARG A 65 -13.32 -5.50 2.47
C ARG A 65 -12.57 -6.47 1.53
N PRO A 66 -13.21 -7.52 1.00
CA PRO A 66 -12.52 -8.54 0.20
C PRO A 66 -11.73 -7.98 -0.99
N ASP A 67 -12.31 -7.04 -1.73
CA ASP A 67 -11.70 -6.36 -2.88
C ASP A 67 -10.50 -5.49 -2.47
N GLU A 68 -10.67 -4.67 -1.45
CA GLU A 68 -9.59 -3.84 -0.87
C GLU A 68 -8.48 -4.71 -0.26
N ALA A 69 -8.84 -5.81 0.40
CA ALA A 69 -7.91 -6.74 1.04
C ALA A 69 -7.03 -7.46 0.01
N ASP A 70 -7.60 -7.85 -1.13
CA ASP A 70 -6.84 -8.47 -2.20
C ASP A 70 -5.90 -7.46 -2.86
N PHE A 71 -6.37 -6.23 -3.10
CA PHE A 71 -5.50 -5.14 -3.54
C PHE A 71 -4.34 -4.88 -2.57
N VAL A 72 -4.61 -4.72 -1.26
CA VAL A 72 -3.58 -4.46 -0.25
C VAL A 72 -2.51 -5.56 -0.19
N LYS A 73 -2.88 -6.83 -0.43
CA LYS A 73 -1.91 -7.93 -0.49
C LYS A 73 -0.99 -7.86 -1.71
N THR A 74 -1.41 -7.18 -2.78
CA THR A 74 -0.61 -7.00 -4.00
C THR A 74 0.29 -5.76 -3.96
N LEU A 75 0.06 -4.82 -3.05
CA LEU A 75 0.91 -3.62 -2.90
C LEU A 75 2.41 -3.93 -2.78
N PRO A 76 2.85 -4.99 -2.06
CA PRO A 76 4.26 -5.34 -2.01
C PRO A 76 4.83 -5.93 -3.31
N ASP A 77 3.99 -6.37 -4.24
CA ASP A 77 4.42 -6.85 -5.56
C ASP A 77 4.66 -5.70 -6.56
N THR A 78 4.34 -4.47 -6.18
CA THR A 78 4.69 -3.26 -6.94
C THR A 78 6.22 -3.18 -7.12
N PRO A 79 6.73 -2.80 -8.31
CA PRO A 79 8.17 -2.78 -8.58
C PRO A 79 8.98 -2.00 -7.53
N GLY A 80 9.84 -2.71 -6.79
CA GLY A 80 10.77 -2.12 -5.80
C GLY A 80 10.69 -2.68 -4.38
N LEU A 81 9.61 -3.36 -4.01
CA LEU A 81 9.44 -3.99 -2.69
C LEU A 81 9.78 -5.49 -2.66
N ARG A 82 9.74 -6.17 -3.82
CA ARG A 82 10.13 -7.57 -4.00
C ARG A 82 11.53 -7.72 -4.61
#